data_AF-X1EGG0-F1
#
_entry.id   AF-X1EGG0-F1
#
_cell.length_a   1.000
_cell.length_b   1.000
_cell.length_c   1.000
_cell.angle_alpha   90.00
_cell.angle_beta   90.00
_cell.angle_gamma   90.00
#
_symmetry.space_group_name_H-M   'P 1'
#
loop_
_entity.id
_entity.type
_entity.pdbx_description
1 polymer ?
#
loop_
_entity_poly.entity_id
_entity_poly.type
_entity_poly.pdbx_seq_one_letter_code
_entity_poly.pdbx_strand_id
1 'polypeptide(L)'
;GGAIIIIFMLIYYGLSGFVADFALCLNLLFILAVLSAFRFTLTLPGLAGIVLTIGAAIDANVLIFERIREELRTGKTVGSAIDTGYQKAFVTILDANLTTFITAAILYFFWHY
;
A
#
# COMPACT_ATOMS: atom_id res chain seq x y z
N GLY A 1 15.41 21.27 15.84
CA GLY A 1 14.47 20.94 14.75
C GLY A 1 13.90 19.54 14.90
N GLY A 2 14.69 18.50 14.60
CA GLY A 2 14.21 17.11 14.55
C GLY A 2 13.60 16.54 15.85
N ALA A 3 14.12 16.91 17.03
CA ALA A 3 13.61 16.39 18.30
C ALA A 3 12.15 16.79 18.61
N ILE A 4 11.72 17.98 18.15
CA ILE A 4 10.34 18.46 18.31
C ILE A 4 9.39 17.69 17.40
N ILE A 5 9.83 17.31 16.20
CA ILE A 5 9.04 16.52 15.24
C ILE A 5 8.81 15.11 15.77
N ILE A 6 9.84 14.49 16.37
CA ILE A 6 9.77 13.15 16.96
C ILE A 6 8.79 13.12 18.14
N ILE A 7 8.83 14.13 19.02
CA ILE A 7 7.92 14.23 20.17
C ILE A 7 6.48 14.51 19.71
N PHE A 8 6.28 15.34 18.68
CA PHE A 8 4.96 15.64 18.16
C PHE A 8 4.32 14.43 17.44
N MET A 9 5.11 13.63 16.70
CA MET A 9 4.63 12.38 16.12
C MET A 9 4.23 11.34 17.17
N LEU A 10 4.95 11.28 18.29
CA LEU A 10 4.67 10.30 19.35
C LEU A 10 3.37 10.61 20.11
N ILE A 11 3.05 11.89 20.29
CA ILE A 11 1.84 12.35 20.99
C ILE A 11 0.61 12.38 20.07
N TYR A 12 0.78 12.73 18.79
CA TYR A 12 -0.36 12.98 17.89
C TYR A 12 -0.86 11.72 17.15
N TYR A 13 -0.05 10.66 16.99
CA TYR A 13 -0.34 9.66 15.94
C TYR A 13 -0.68 8.23 16.36
N GLY A 14 -0.47 7.77 17.60
CA GLY A 14 -0.95 6.45 18.07
C GLY A 14 -0.76 5.29 17.06
N LEU A 15 -1.85 4.78 16.45
CA LEU A 15 -1.86 3.71 15.44
C LEU A 15 -1.47 4.17 14.01
N SER A 16 -1.70 5.44 13.70
CA SER A 16 -1.48 6.02 12.36
C SER A 16 0.00 6.33 12.10
N GLY A 17 0.81 6.50 13.17
CA GLY A 17 2.26 6.76 13.08
C GLY A 17 3.03 5.55 12.56
N PHE A 18 2.61 4.34 12.92
CA PHE A 18 3.22 3.11 12.42
C PHE A 18 2.98 2.92 10.92
N VAL A 19 1.81 3.32 10.42
CA VAL A 19 1.49 3.31 8.98
C VAL A 19 2.29 4.38 8.25
N ALA A 20 2.45 5.57 8.84
CA ALA A 20 3.28 6.64 8.28
C ALA A 20 4.77 6.26 8.21
N ASP A 21 5.33 5.68 9.27
CA ASP A 21 6.72 5.21 9.31
C ASP A 21 6.94 4.03 8.37
N PHE A 22 5.96 3.12 8.25
CA PHE A 22 6.01 2.02 7.30
C PHE A 22 5.97 2.52 5.84
N ALA A 23 5.11 3.49 5.54
CA ALA A 23 5.06 4.15 4.23
C ALA A 23 6.36 4.89 3.90
N LEU A 24 6.96 5.58 4.88
CA LEU A 24 8.28 6.23 4.76
C LEU A 24 9.40 5.23 4.49
N CYS A 25 9.46 4.15 5.28
CA CYS A 25 10.44 3.08 5.11
C CYS A 25 10.33 2.42 3.74
N LEU A 26 9.11 2.13 3.28
CA LEU A 26 8.88 1.55 1.98
C LEU A 26 9.23 2.47 0.83
N ASN A 27 8.88 3.74 0.93
CA ASN A 27 9.27 4.74 -0.06
C ASN A 27 10.79 4.76 -0.22
N LEU A 28 11.53 4.77 0.89
CA LEU A 28 12.98 4.75 0.89
C LEU A 28 13.54 3.42 0.35
N LEU A 29 12.93 2.29 0.72
CA LEU A 29 13.34 0.95 0.28
C LEU A 29 13.10 0.78 -1.23
N PHE A 30 12.01 1.31 -1.79
CA PHE A 30 11.77 1.29 -3.24
C PHE A 30 12.79 2.11 -4.03
N ILE A 31 13.05 3.33 -3.59
CA ILE A 31 14.04 4.20 -4.25
C ILE A 31 15.39 3.47 -4.32
N LEU A 32 15.81 2.84 -3.22
CA LEU A 32 17.07 2.11 -3.14
C LEU A 32 17.06 0.78 -3.90
N ALA A 33 15.99 0.01 -3.82
CA ALA A 33 15.85 -1.28 -4.51
C ALA A 33 15.92 -1.10 -6.02
N VAL A 34 15.27 -0.07 -6.54
CA VAL A 34 15.26 0.18 -7.97
C VAL A 34 16.58 0.79 -8.46
N LEU A 35 17.21 1.68 -7.68
CA LEU A 35 18.57 2.15 -7.97
C LEU A 35 19.60 1.00 -7.99
N SER A 36 19.44 0.02 -7.10
CA SER A 36 20.36 -1.10 -6.93
C SER A 36 20.17 -2.19 -7.99
N ALA A 37 18.91 -2.49 -8.35
CA ALA A 37 18.57 -3.58 -9.26
C ALA A 37 19.01 -3.33 -10.72
N PHE A 38 19.05 -2.08 -11.16
CA PHE A 38 19.35 -1.76 -12.56
C PHE A 38 20.55 -0.83 -12.68
N ARG A 39 21.72 -1.44 -12.95
CA ARG A 39 22.96 -0.75 -13.34
C ARG A 39 22.94 -0.26 -14.81
N PHE A 40 21.79 -0.30 -15.49
CA PHE A 40 21.57 0.14 -16.87
C PHE A 40 20.27 0.95 -16.97
N THR A 41 20.23 1.90 -17.90
CA THR A 41 19.19 2.95 -18.07
C THR A 41 17.78 2.39 -18.24
N LEU A 42 17.09 2.09 -17.13
CA LEU A 42 15.63 1.99 -17.14
C LEU A 42 15.08 3.35 -17.54
N THR A 43 14.20 3.38 -18.53
CA THR A 43 13.45 4.59 -18.86
C THR A 43 12.55 4.96 -17.67
N LEU A 44 12.40 6.25 -17.39
CA LEU A 44 11.54 6.76 -16.29
C LEU A 44 10.16 6.07 -16.19
N PRO A 45 9.45 5.76 -17.30
CA PRO A 45 8.13 5.12 -17.24
C PRO A 45 8.17 3.67 -16.75
N GLY A 46 9.17 2.89 -17.15
CA GLY A 46 9.29 1.47 -16.73
C GLY A 46 9.60 1.36 -15.23
N LEU A 47 10.41 2.29 -14.73
CA LEU A 47 10.77 2.41 -13.33
C LEU A 47 9.55 2.80 -12.47
N ALA A 48 8.76 3.77 -12.95
CA ALA A 48 7.50 4.17 -12.33
C ALA A 48 6.47 3.02 -12.27
N GLY A 49 6.39 2.19 -13.31
CA GLY A 49 5.49 1.04 -13.35
C GLY A 49 5.80 -0.01 -12.28
N ILE A 50 7.07 -0.33 -12.07
CA ILE A 50 7.49 -1.29 -11.03
C ILE A 50 7.14 -0.77 -9.64
N VAL A 51 7.48 0.48 -9.32
CA VAL A 51 7.16 1.09 -8.02
C VAL A 51 5.66 1.13 -7.77
N LEU A 52 4.85 1.42 -8.79
CA LEU A 52 3.39 1.39 -8.71
C LEU A 52 2.86 0.01 -8.32
N THR A 53 3.34 -1.06 -8.98
CA THR A 53 2.89 -2.42 -8.69
C THR A 53 3.22 -2.84 -7.26
N ILE A 54 4.42 -2.51 -6.78
CA ILE A 54 4.81 -2.93 -5.43
C ILE A 54 4.11 -2.06 -4.36
N GLY A 55 3.88 -0.77 -4.63
CA GLY A 55 3.07 0.09 -3.78
C GLY A 55 1.64 -0.44 -3.60
N ALA A 56 1.00 -0.87 -4.69
CA ALA A 56 -0.33 -1.49 -4.64
C ALA A 56 -0.34 -2.83 -3.87
N ALA A 57 0.71 -3.64 -3.99
CA ALA A 57 0.84 -4.90 -3.26
C ALA A 57 0.98 -4.70 -1.75
N ILE A 58 1.68 -3.65 -1.34
CA ILE A 58 1.84 -3.30 0.07
C ILE A 58 0.55 -2.75 0.65
N ASP A 59 -0.11 -1.84 -0.08
CA ASP A 59 -1.38 -1.24 0.35
C ASP A 59 -2.41 -2.34 0.64
N ALA A 60 -2.50 -3.33 -0.25
CA ALA A 60 -3.30 -4.54 -0.06
C ALA A 60 -2.96 -5.31 1.23
N ASN A 61 -1.68 -5.52 1.52
CA ASN A 61 -1.25 -6.22 2.74
C ASN A 61 -1.59 -5.44 4.03
N VAL A 62 -1.42 -4.11 4.01
CA VAL A 62 -1.76 -3.25 5.14
C VAL A 62 -3.26 -3.25 5.39
N LEU A 63 -4.07 -3.14 4.32
CA LEU A 63 -5.53 -3.16 4.40
C LEU A 63 -6.06 -4.49 4.99
N ILE A 64 -5.51 -5.64 4.57
CA ILE A 64 -5.86 -6.95 5.14
C ILE A 64 -5.57 -6.96 6.65
N PHE A 65 -4.38 -6.50 7.05
CA PHE A 65 -3.99 -6.49 8.45
C PHE A 65 -4.87 -5.57 9.30
N GLU A 66 -5.20 -4.39 8.79
CA GLU A 66 -6.10 -3.45 9.46
C GLU A 66 -7.50 -4.05 9.62
N ARG A 67 -8.04 -4.66 8.57
CA ARG A 67 -9.38 -5.27 8.60
C ARG A 67 -9.47 -6.44 9.59
N ILE A 68 -8.44 -7.28 9.65
CA ILE A 68 -8.36 -8.36 10.64
C ILE A 68 -8.29 -7.76 12.05
N ARG A 69 -7.51 -6.69 12.25
CA ARG A 69 -7.40 -6.01 13.56
C ARG A 69 -8.70 -5.35 13.99
N GLU A 70 -9.48 -4.79 13.06
CA GLU A 70 -10.84 -4.28 13.33
C GLU A 70 -11.80 -5.39 13.77
N GLU A 71 -11.81 -6.52 13.05
CA GLU A 71 -12.68 -7.67 13.36
C GLU A 71 -12.26 -8.39 14.67
N LEU A 72 -10.99 -8.32 15.06
CA LEU A 72 -10.52 -8.76 16.39
C LEU A 72 -11.02 -7.82 17.50
N ARG A 73 -11.05 -6.50 17.24
CA ARG A 73 -11.54 -5.49 18.20
C ARG A 73 -13.05 -5.57 18.44
N THR A 74 -13.82 -6.09 17.50
CA THR A 74 -15.26 -6.36 17.68
C THR A 74 -15.54 -7.63 18.49
N GLY A 75 -14.51 -8.29 19.02
CA GLY A 75 -14.64 -9.40 19.97
C GLY A 75 -14.80 -10.77 19.32
N LYS A 76 -14.55 -10.90 18.00
CA LYS A 76 -14.58 -12.18 17.32
C LYS A 76 -13.38 -13.05 17.70
N THR A 77 -13.57 -14.37 17.66
CA THR A 77 -12.47 -15.33 17.83
C THR A 77 -11.44 -15.14 16.72
N VAL A 78 -10.16 -15.37 17.03
CA VAL A 78 -9.04 -15.09 16.11
C VAL A 78 -9.24 -15.73 14.74
N GLY A 79 -9.70 -16.98 14.69
CA GLY A 79 -9.99 -17.67 13.43
C GLY A 79 -11.11 -17.00 12.61
N SER A 80 -12.21 -16.61 13.26
CA SER A 80 -13.35 -15.96 12.57
C SER A 80 -13.02 -14.54 12.12
N ALA A 81 -12.19 -13.82 12.88
CA ALA A 81 -11.72 -12.48 12.54
C ALA A 81 -10.80 -12.49 11.32
N ILE A 82 -9.91 -13.49 11.20
CA ILE A 82 -9.06 -13.67 10.02
C ILE A 82 -9.91 -13.96 8.80
N ASP A 83 -10.85 -14.91 8.89
CA ASP A 83 -11.66 -15.34 7.74
C ASP A 83 -12.58 -14.20 7.24
N THR A 84 -13.26 -13.52 8.17
CA THR A 84 -14.10 -12.36 7.83
C THR A 84 -13.27 -11.18 7.33
N GLY A 85 -12.14 -10.90 7.98
CA GLY A 85 -11.25 -9.80 7.62
C GLY A 85 -10.65 -10.00 6.22
N TYR A 86 -10.24 -11.22 5.89
CA TYR A 86 -9.68 -11.57 4.59
C TYR A 86 -10.72 -11.48 3.48
N GLN A 87 -11.94 -12.01 3.66
CA GLN A 87 -13.00 -11.88 2.67
C GLN A 87 -13.33 -10.42 2.35
N LYS A 88 -13.52 -9.60 3.38
CA LYS A 88 -13.87 -8.18 3.20
C LYS A 88 -12.73 -7.40 2.53
N ALA A 89 -11.50 -7.57 3.03
CA ALA A 89 -10.34 -6.89 2.46
C ALA A 89 -10.08 -7.33 1.01
N PHE A 90 -10.23 -8.62 0.69
CA PHE A 90 -10.01 -9.14 -0.66
C PHE A 90 -10.98 -8.54 -1.67
N VAL A 91 -12.28 -8.43 -1.34
CA VAL A 91 -13.26 -7.79 -2.23
C VAL A 91 -12.89 -6.32 -2.48
N THR A 92 -12.48 -5.59 -1.44
CA THR A 92 -12.04 -4.18 -1.58
C THR A 92 -10.79 -4.05 -2.44
N ILE A 93 -9.79 -4.92 -2.25
CA ILE A 93 -8.54 -4.92 -3.04
C ILE A 93 -8.84 -5.25 -4.50
N LEU A 94 -9.68 -6.25 -4.74
CA LEU A 94 -10.05 -6.66 -6.09
C LEU A 94 -10.77 -5.52 -6.81
N ASP A 95 -11.75 -4.89 -6.18
CA ASP A 95 -12.53 -3.79 -6.78
C ASP A 95 -11.66 -2.57 -7.12
N ALA A 96 -10.73 -2.20 -6.23
CA ALA A 96 -9.78 -1.11 -6.46
C ALA A 96 -8.84 -1.37 -7.65
N ASN A 97 -8.29 -2.59 -7.74
CA ASN A 97 -7.42 -2.98 -8.86
C ASN A 97 -8.21 -3.12 -10.17
N LEU A 98 -9.43 -3.65 -10.10
CA LEU A 98 -10.29 -3.84 -11.27
C LEU A 98 -10.68 -2.50 -11.88
N THR A 99 -11.07 -1.52 -11.07
CA THR A 99 -11.40 -0.17 -11.53
C THR A 99 -10.18 0.49 -12.17
N THR A 100 -9.01 0.40 -11.54
CA THR A 100 -7.75 0.95 -12.08
C THR A 100 -7.41 0.33 -13.44
N PHE A 101 -7.54 -0.99 -13.56
CA PHE A 101 -7.32 -1.70 -14.81
C PHE A 101 -8.30 -1.28 -15.91
N ILE A 102 -9.60 -1.17 -15.59
CA ILE A 102 -10.64 -0.73 -16.52
C ILE A 102 -10.37 0.71 -16.98
N THR A 103 -10.04 1.62 -16.07
CA THR A 103 -9.67 3.01 -16.43
C THR A 103 -8.46 3.05 -17.34
N ALA A 104 -7.41 2.28 -17.04
CA ALA A 104 -6.22 2.19 -17.88
C ALA A 104 -6.54 1.64 -19.28
N ALA A 105 -7.38 0.60 -19.36
CA ALA A 105 -7.83 0.04 -20.62
C ALA A 105 -8.63 1.05 -21.47
N ILE A 106 -9.57 1.77 -20.84
CA ILE A 106 -10.36 2.81 -21.53
C ILE A 106 -9.45 3.94 -22.05
N LEU A 107 -8.52 4.44 -21.24
CA LEU A 107 -7.57 5.47 -21.66
C LEU A 107 -6.67 4.99 -22.82
N TYR A 108 -6.22 3.74 -22.78
CA TYR A 108 -5.44 3.14 -23.86
C TYR A 108 -6.24 3.05 -25.16
N PHE A 109 -7.50 2.59 -25.10
CA PHE A 109 -8.38 2.55 -26.27
C PHE A 109 -8.68 3.95 -26.82
N PHE A 110 -8.95 4.94 -25.96
CA PHE A 110 -9.24 6.31 -26.39
C PHE A 110 -8.03 7.01 -26.99
N TRP A 111 -6.82 6.76 -26.49
CA TRP A 111 -5.58 7.30 -27.09
C TRP A 111 -5.35 6.76 -28.51
N HIS A 112 -5.79 5.53 -28.80
CA HIS A 112 -5.54 4.86 -30.07
C HIS A 112 -6.49 5.27 -31.22
N TYR A 113 -7.55 6.03 -30.94
CA TYR A 113 -8.50 6.59 -31.91
C TYR A 113 -8.34 8.10 -32.07
#